data_AF-A0A7J9LNS1-F1
#
_entry.id   AF-A0A7J9LNS1-F1
#
_cell.length_a   1.000
_cell.length_b   1.000
_cell.length_c   1.000
_cell.angle_alpha   90.00
_cell.angle_beta   90.00
_cell.angle_gamma   90.00
#
_symmetry.space_group_name_H-M   'P 1'
#
loop_
_entity.id
_entity.type
_entity.pdbx_description
1 polymer ?
#
loop_
_entity_poly.entity_id
_entity_poly.type
_entity_poly.pdbx_seq_one_letter_code
_entity_poly.pdbx_strand_id
1 'polypeptide(L)'
;MKALISMRTRDLVWDPPPMGRIKFNVAGVVMNEIAACGGVLRDDKEVVLALFSGRYVAGGLEMVVLMAIKEAAEMVIELIQKENLFANIEGSLRRMAKVRIEVTNRGKNGMAEALAKAGLLGNTLFRAYW
;
A
#
# COMPACT_ATOMS: atom_id res chain seq x y z
N MET A 1 -19.63 6.17 7.00
CA MET A 1 -18.15 6.12 6.89
C MET A 1 -17.60 7.36 7.58
N LYS A 2 -16.85 7.24 8.68
CA LYS A 2 -16.19 8.38 9.35
C LYS A 2 -14.69 8.24 9.06
N ALA A 3 -14.14 9.10 8.20
CA ALA A 3 -12.70 9.28 8.07
C ALA A 3 -12.26 10.26 9.16
N LEU A 4 -11.45 9.78 10.11
CA LEU A 4 -10.83 10.63 11.12
C LEU A 4 -9.41 10.94 10.62
N ILE A 5 -9.16 12.18 10.21
CA ILE A 5 -7.80 12.63 9.87
C ILE A 5 -7.13 13.02 11.19
N SER A 6 -6.36 12.10 11.78
CA SER A 6 -5.56 12.38 12.98
C SER A 6 -4.12 12.67 12.57
N MET A 7 -3.75 13.95 12.52
CA MET A 7 -2.35 14.35 12.45
C MET A 7 -1.79 14.38 13.87
N ARG A 8 -1.09 13.31 14.28
CA ARG A 8 -0.33 13.29 15.53
C ARG A 8 1.16 13.11 15.19
N THR A 9 1.93 14.19 15.31
CA THR A 9 3.37 14.24 15.09
C THR A 9 4.12 13.77 16.34
N ARG A 10 4.14 12.45 16.62
CA ARG A 10 5.07 11.88 17.62
C ARG A 10 5.61 10.55 17.10
N ASP A 11 6.95 10.45 17.18
CA ASP A 11 7.86 9.35 16.86
C ASP A 11 8.09 9.04 15.36
N LEU A 12 9.36 8.77 15.00
CA LEU A 12 9.79 8.35 13.65
C LEU A 12 9.62 6.83 13.43
N VAL A 13 9.14 6.11 14.44
CA VAL A 13 8.97 4.65 14.41
C VAL A 13 7.67 4.31 13.70
N TRP A 14 7.74 3.45 12.69
CA TRP A 14 6.55 2.93 12.00
C TRP A 14 5.67 2.14 12.95
N ASP A 15 4.35 2.39 12.89
CA ASP A 15 3.39 1.67 13.73
C ASP A 15 2.94 0.39 13.00
N PRO A 16 3.14 -0.82 13.58
CA PRO A 16 2.68 -2.06 12.97
C PRO A 16 1.16 -2.16 12.92
N PRO A 17 0.60 -2.97 11.99
CA PRO A 17 -0.82 -3.27 12.03
C PRO A 17 -1.20 -3.93 13.37
N PRO A 18 -2.42 -3.67 13.89
CA PRO A 18 -2.94 -4.40 15.02
C PRO A 18 -3.02 -5.91 14.74
N MET A 19 -2.99 -6.71 15.80
CA MET A 19 -3.09 -8.19 15.72
C MET A 19 -4.23 -8.65 14.80
N GLY A 20 -3.93 -9.61 13.93
CA GLY A 20 -4.85 -10.17 12.93
C GLY A 20 -5.18 -9.24 11.77
N ARG A 21 -4.40 -8.16 11.55
CA ARG A 21 -4.61 -7.22 10.45
C ARG A 21 -3.39 -7.11 9.56
N ILE A 22 -3.65 -6.71 8.34
CA ILE A 22 -2.63 -6.33 7.36
C ILE A 22 -2.60 -4.80 7.20
N LYS A 23 -1.43 -4.24 6.87
CA LYS A 23 -1.24 -2.83 6.57
C LYS A 23 -0.52 -2.67 5.24
N PHE A 24 -1.13 -1.95 4.31
CA PHE A 24 -0.52 -1.59 3.04
C PHE A 24 -0.03 -0.14 3.12
N ASN A 25 1.28 0.02 3.19
CA ASN A 25 1.94 1.32 3.12
C ASN A 25 2.22 1.66 1.66
N VAL A 26 1.82 2.86 1.22
CA VAL A 26 2.03 3.32 -0.16
C VAL A 26 2.70 4.69 -0.17
N ALA A 27 3.43 4.99 -1.23
CA ALA A 27 4.03 6.30 -1.48
C ALA A 27 4.01 6.63 -2.96
N GLY A 28 3.93 7.92 -3.26
CA GLY A 28 4.16 8.48 -4.59
C GLY A 28 5.34 9.46 -4.54
N VAL A 29 6.11 9.52 -5.62
CA VAL A 29 7.20 10.47 -5.83
C VAL A 29 7.09 11.06 -7.22
N VAL A 30 7.49 12.33 -7.35
CA VAL A 30 7.61 13.02 -8.64
C VAL A 30 9.00 13.63 -8.70
N MET A 31 9.75 13.34 -9.77
CA MET A 31 11.09 13.85 -10.00
C MET A 31 11.30 14.08 -11.49
N ASN A 32 11.71 15.29 -11.89
CA ASN A 32 11.97 15.65 -13.29
C ASN A 32 10.82 15.23 -14.23
N GLU A 33 9.59 15.59 -13.87
CA GLU A 33 8.35 15.26 -14.61
C GLU A 33 7.98 13.77 -14.67
N ILE A 34 8.80 12.89 -14.10
CA ILE A 34 8.53 11.47 -13.96
C ILE A 34 7.83 11.23 -12.63
N ALA A 35 6.69 10.56 -12.67
CA ALA A 35 5.98 10.09 -11.48
C ALA A 35 6.24 8.61 -11.26
N ALA A 36 6.37 8.19 -10.01
CA ALA A 36 6.47 6.78 -9.64
C ALA A 36 5.81 6.52 -8.29
N CYS A 37 5.35 5.30 -8.11
CA CYS A 37 4.74 4.84 -6.87
C CYS A 37 5.40 3.55 -6.39
N GLY A 38 5.16 3.25 -5.13
CA GLY A 38 5.52 1.97 -4.56
C GLY A 38 4.72 1.72 -3.30
N GLY A 39 4.68 0.46 -2.89
CA GLY A 39 4.03 0.08 -1.67
C GLY A 39 4.41 -1.29 -1.18
N VAL A 40 4.17 -1.51 0.11
CA VAL A 40 4.47 -2.75 0.82
C VAL A 40 3.29 -3.14 1.70
N LEU A 41 2.87 -4.39 1.58
CA LEU A 41 1.88 -5.02 2.43
C LEU A 41 2.58 -5.84 3.51
N ARG A 42 2.20 -5.62 4.77
CA ARG A 42 2.71 -6.39 5.91
C ARG A 42 1.60 -6.95 6.78
N ASP A 43 1.87 -8.08 7.42
CA ASP A 43 1.04 -8.63 8.48
C ASP A 43 1.36 -8.01 9.86
N ASP A 44 0.65 -8.47 10.89
CA ASP A 44 0.79 -8.06 12.29
C ASP A 44 2.09 -8.52 12.95
N LYS A 45 2.86 -9.37 12.28
CA LYS A 45 4.23 -9.78 12.65
C LYS A 45 5.28 -9.02 11.83
N GLU A 46 4.85 -8.00 11.09
CA GLU A 46 5.67 -7.16 10.22
C GLU A 46 6.30 -7.89 9.02
N VAL A 47 5.87 -9.12 8.75
CA VAL A 47 6.33 -9.90 7.60
C VAL A 47 5.79 -9.26 6.33
N VAL A 48 6.66 -9.07 5.33
CA VAL A 48 6.27 -8.55 4.01
C VAL A 48 5.56 -9.66 3.25
N LEU A 49 4.27 -9.44 2.95
CA LEU A 49 3.43 -10.37 2.21
C LEU A 49 3.42 -10.05 0.71
N ALA A 50 3.51 -8.76 0.37
CA ALA A 50 3.53 -8.32 -1.01
C ALA A 50 4.17 -6.93 -1.13
N LEU A 51 4.69 -6.61 -2.30
CA LEU A 51 5.17 -5.26 -2.60
C LEU A 51 5.01 -4.93 -4.08
N PHE A 52 5.04 -3.64 -4.39
CA PHE A 52 5.09 -3.15 -5.76
C PHE A 52 5.95 -1.91 -5.90
N SER A 53 6.38 -1.67 -7.13
CA SER A 53 7.08 -0.47 -7.56
C SER A 53 6.76 -0.22 -9.03
N GLY A 54 6.46 1.02 -9.40
CA GLY A 54 6.12 1.32 -10.80
C GLY A 54 6.30 2.78 -11.17
N ARG A 55 6.71 3.00 -12.42
CA ARG A 55 6.72 4.32 -13.06
C ARG A 55 5.35 4.58 -13.69
N TYR A 56 4.90 5.84 -13.64
CA TYR A 56 3.78 6.32 -14.42
C TYR A 56 4.19 7.51 -15.29
N VAL A 57 3.65 7.53 -16.50
CA VAL A 57 3.84 8.64 -17.43
C VAL A 57 2.82 9.72 -17.09
N ALA A 58 3.33 10.85 -16.58
CA ALA A 58 2.59 12.07 -16.26
C ALA A 58 1.60 11.98 -15.09
N GLY A 59 1.39 13.14 -14.46
CA GLY A 59 0.53 13.34 -13.30
C GLY A 59 1.28 13.97 -12.12
N GLY A 60 0.61 14.87 -11.39
CA GLY A 60 1.14 15.44 -10.16
C GLY A 60 1.21 14.43 -9.02
N LEU A 61 1.78 14.85 -7.88
CA LEU A 61 1.93 14.01 -6.68
C LEU A 61 0.62 13.38 -6.22
N GLU A 62 -0.48 14.12 -6.31
CA GLU A 62 -1.83 13.67 -5.93
C GLU A 62 -2.29 12.47 -6.77
N MET A 63 -2.11 12.56 -8.09
CA MET A 63 -2.48 11.48 -9.01
C MET A 63 -1.66 10.22 -8.76
N VAL A 64 -0.34 10.34 -8.55
CA VAL A 64 0.49 9.17 -8.31
C VAL A 64 0.21 8.49 -6.97
N VAL A 65 -0.16 9.27 -5.93
CA VAL A 65 -0.61 8.70 -4.65
C VAL A 65 -1.95 7.98 -4.81
N LEU A 66 -2.91 8.56 -5.55
CA LEU A 66 -4.18 7.88 -5.86
C LEU A 66 -3.95 6.57 -6.63
N MET A 67 -3.05 6.57 -7.61
CA MET A 67 -2.67 5.37 -8.35
C MET A 67 -2.04 4.32 -7.43
N ALA A 68 -1.16 4.72 -6.51
CA ALA A 68 -0.58 3.81 -5.52
C ALA A 68 -1.64 3.17 -4.62
N ILE A 69 -2.67 3.93 -4.22
CA ILE A 69 -3.80 3.41 -3.43
C ILE A 69 -4.64 2.43 -4.24
N LYS A 70 -4.98 2.78 -5.50
CA LYS A 70 -5.70 1.90 -6.42
C LYS A 70 -4.95 0.57 -6.59
N GLU A 71 -3.66 0.65 -6.85
CA GLU A 71 -2.76 -0.48 -7.05
C GLU A 71 -2.71 -1.40 -5.82
N ALA A 72 -2.53 -0.82 -4.63
CA ALA A 72 -2.58 -1.57 -3.37
C ALA A 72 -3.92 -2.26 -3.14
N ALA A 73 -5.04 -1.61 -3.48
CA ALA A 73 -6.36 -2.20 -3.35
C ALA A 73 -6.55 -3.39 -4.29
N GLU A 74 -6.11 -3.29 -5.56
CA GLU A 74 -6.13 -4.40 -6.51
C GLU A 74 -5.32 -5.60 -6.00
N MET A 75 -4.10 -5.36 -5.52
CA MET A 75 -3.25 -6.42 -4.96
C MET A 75 -3.89 -7.12 -3.75
N VAL A 76 -4.54 -6.39 -2.86
CA VAL A 76 -5.26 -6.99 -1.72
C VAL A 76 -6.44 -7.82 -2.18
N ILE A 77 -7.20 -7.35 -3.18
CA ILE A 77 -8.32 -8.12 -3.75
C ILE A 77 -7.81 -9.42 -4.36
N GLU A 78 -6.72 -9.38 -5.13
CA GLU A 78 -6.10 -10.57 -5.72
C GLU A 78 -5.63 -11.56 -4.66
N LEU A 79 -5.00 -11.09 -3.57
CA LEU A 79 -4.59 -11.93 -2.44
C LEU A 79 -5.79 -12.60 -1.77
N ILE A 80 -6.85 -11.82 -1.48
CA ILE A 80 -8.08 -12.33 -0.88
C ILE A 80 -8.74 -13.36 -1.80
N GLN A 81 -8.78 -13.11 -3.12
CA GLN A 81 -9.35 -14.05 -4.08
C GLN A 81 -8.55 -15.36 -4.15
N LYS A 82 -7.21 -15.28 -4.14
CA LYS A 82 -6.34 -16.46 -4.10
C LYS A 82 -6.54 -17.30 -2.84
N GLU A 83 -6.73 -16.65 -1.68
CA GLU A 83 -7.08 -17.37 -0.45
C GLU A 83 -8.52 -17.90 -0.46
N ASN A 84 -9.48 -17.14 -0.98
CA ASN A 84 -10.90 -17.50 -0.99
C ASN A 84 -11.25 -18.54 -2.07
N LEU A 85 -10.40 -18.77 -3.07
CA LEU A 85 -10.50 -19.96 -3.94
C LEU A 85 -10.52 -21.27 -3.12
N PHE A 86 -10.03 -21.23 -1.87
CA PHE A 86 -10.06 -22.34 -0.92
C PHE A 86 -11.18 -22.25 0.14
N ALA A 87 -11.98 -21.17 0.18
CA ALA A 87 -12.97 -20.93 1.24
C ALA A 87 -14.35 -20.49 0.70
N ASN A 88 -15.37 -21.28 1.03
CA ASN A 88 -16.78 -21.14 0.62
C ASN A 88 -17.34 -19.70 0.76
N ILE A 89 -18.32 -19.35 -0.08
CA ILE A 89 -18.88 -17.99 -0.29
C ILE A 89 -19.33 -17.30 1.02
N GLU A 90 -19.81 -18.05 2.00
CA GLU A 90 -20.19 -17.52 3.33
C GLU A 90 -19.00 -16.95 4.13
N GLY A 91 -17.81 -17.57 3.99
CA GLY A 91 -16.57 -17.07 4.59
C GLY A 91 -16.13 -15.76 3.95
N SER A 92 -16.29 -15.64 2.63
CA SER A 92 -15.94 -14.44 1.86
C SER A 92 -16.78 -13.22 2.25
N LEU A 93 -18.08 -13.39 2.53
CA LEU A 93 -18.99 -12.33 3.01
C LEU A 93 -18.66 -11.87 4.45
N ARG A 94 -18.28 -12.79 5.35
CA ARG A 94 -17.82 -12.45 6.71
C ARG A 94 -16.48 -11.71 6.72
N ARG A 95 -15.66 -11.90 5.69
CA ARG A 95 -14.35 -11.26 5.49
C ARG A 95 -14.44 -9.86 4.87
N MET A 96 -15.61 -9.20 4.85
CA MET A 96 -15.72 -7.77 4.53
C MET A 96 -14.72 -6.98 5.40
N ALA A 97 -13.55 -6.71 4.82
CA ALA A 97 -12.46 -6.08 5.52
C ALA A 97 -12.86 -4.64 5.79
N LYS A 98 -12.88 -4.27 7.08
CA LYS A 98 -12.97 -2.87 7.46
C LYS A 98 -11.71 -2.16 6.97
N VAL A 99 -11.78 -1.54 5.79
CA VAL A 99 -10.68 -0.74 5.24
C VAL A 99 -10.64 0.60 6.00
N ARG A 100 -9.44 0.96 6.44
CA ARG A 100 -9.12 2.29 6.98
C ARG A 100 -7.99 2.87 6.17
N ILE A 101 -8.17 4.10 5.70
CA ILE A 101 -7.12 4.87 5.02
C ILE A 101 -6.62 5.89 6.03
N GLU A 102 -5.32 5.89 6.28
CA GLU A 102 -4.67 6.76 7.24
C GLU A 102 -3.47 7.43 6.57
N VAL A 103 -3.35 8.75 6.74
CA VAL A 103 -2.16 9.49 6.30
C VAL A 103 -1.10 9.35 7.40
N THR A 104 0.07 8.84 7.03
CA THR A 104 1.19 8.65 7.97
C THR A 104 2.30 9.66 7.71
N ASN A 105 3.14 9.91 8.71
CA ASN A 105 4.33 10.73 8.55
C ASN A 105 5.31 10.04 7.58
N ARG A 106 5.90 10.81 6.66
CA ARG A 106 6.89 10.32 5.70
C ARG A 106 8.04 9.55 6.37
N GLY A 107 8.51 9.99 7.54
CA GLY A 107 9.55 9.29 8.30
C GLY A 107 9.18 7.85 8.71
N LYS A 108 7.88 7.56 8.88
CA LYS A 108 7.36 6.22 9.18
C LYS A 108 7.13 5.36 7.93
N ASN A 109 7.35 5.89 6.71
CA ASN A 109 6.97 5.24 5.45
C ASN A 109 8.17 4.87 4.55
N GLY A 110 9.36 4.75 5.13
CA GLY A 110 10.62 4.68 4.39
C GLY A 110 10.70 3.58 3.32
N MET A 111 10.15 2.39 3.58
CA MET A 111 10.19 1.30 2.58
C MET A 111 9.29 1.58 1.38
N ALA A 112 8.07 2.09 1.60
CA ALA A 112 7.19 2.47 0.49
C ALA A 112 7.80 3.62 -0.32
N GLU A 113 8.45 4.57 0.34
CA GLU A 113 9.19 5.64 -0.33
C GLU A 113 10.38 5.10 -1.15
N ALA A 114 11.14 4.14 -0.60
CA ALA A 114 12.23 3.50 -1.33
C ALA A 114 11.74 2.75 -2.57
N LEU A 115 10.61 2.04 -2.45
CA LEU A 115 9.96 1.38 -3.58
C LEU A 115 9.45 2.38 -4.62
N ALA A 116 8.90 3.52 -4.19
CA ALA A 116 8.49 4.58 -5.12
C ALA A 116 9.69 5.18 -5.86
N LYS A 117 10.82 5.40 -5.18
CA LYS A 117 12.07 5.85 -5.81
C LYS A 117 12.66 4.80 -6.74
N ALA A 118 12.60 3.51 -6.40
CA ALA A 118 13.00 2.44 -7.31
C ALA A 118 12.17 2.45 -8.60
N GLY A 119 10.89 2.83 -8.50
CA GLY A 119 10.00 2.98 -9.66
C GLY A 119 10.46 4.10 -10.60
N LEU A 120 11.17 5.12 -10.12
CA LEU A 120 11.77 6.15 -10.97
C LEU A 120 12.89 5.60 -11.86
N LEU A 121 13.46 4.43 -11.56
CA LEU A 121 14.49 3.78 -12.40
C LEU A 121 13.89 2.71 -13.33
N GLY A 122 12.75 2.13 -12.95
CA GLY A 122 12.06 1.10 -13.73
C GLY A 122 11.27 1.63 -14.93
N ASN A 123 11.01 0.76 -15.90
CA ASN A 123 10.20 1.09 -17.09
C ASN A 123 8.75 0.58 -17.01
N THR A 124 8.43 -0.29 -16.06
CA THR A 124 7.12 -0.93 -15.91
C THR A 124 6.75 -1.11 -14.45
N LEU A 125 5.47 -1.33 -14.19
CA LEU A 125 4.96 -1.74 -12.88
C LEU A 125 5.42 -3.17 -12.57
N PHE A 126 5.98 -3.36 -11.38
CA PHE A 126 6.38 -4.63 -10.81
C PHE A 126 5.56 -4.94 -9.56
N ARG A 127 5.11 -6.19 -9.42
CA ARG A 127 4.44 -6.74 -8.24
C ARG A 127 5.17 -8.00 -7.78
N ALA A 128 5.29 -8.20 -6.47
CA ALA A 128 5.77 -9.42 -5.85
C ALA A 128 4.84 -9.84 -4.71
N TYR A 129 4.69 -11.15 -4.53
CA TYR A 129 3.87 -11.79 -3.49
C TYR A 129 4.69 -12.93 -2.86
N TRP A 130 4.49 -13.16 -1.56
CA TRP A 130 5.04 -14.29 -0.81
C TRP A 130 3.93 -15.17 -0.26
#